data_AF-A0A6N4TJP4-F1
#
_entry.id   AF-A0A6N4TJP4-F1
#
_cell.length_a   1.000
_cell.length_b   1.000
_cell.length_c   1.000
_cell.angle_alpha   90.00
_cell.angle_beta   90.00
_cell.angle_gamma   90.00
#
_symmetry.space_group_name_H-M   'P 1'
#
loop_
_entity.id
_entity.type
_entity.pdbx_description
1 polymer ?
#
loop_
_entity_poly.entity_id
_entity_poly.type
_entity_poly.pdbx_seq_one_letter_code
_entity_poly.pdbx_strand_id
1 'polypeptide(L)'
;MRKRNISVITRLNKKEQQHLKALVKRSGLSQEAYIRHLINGVIPNDAPSPDYFRMMKELHVIGNNLNQIASKAHRLNVIDVQEYDKAVRLFEKTVKDITNAVITPKKY
;
A
#
# COMPACT_ATOMS: atom_id res chain seq x y z
N MET A 1 -7.53 20.17 -11.32
CA MET A 1 -8.84 19.48 -11.27
C MET A 1 -9.17 18.93 -12.66
N ARG A 2 -9.33 17.61 -12.83
CA ARG A 2 -9.79 17.06 -14.12
C ARG A 2 -11.29 17.35 -14.26
N LYS A 3 -11.70 18.06 -15.31
CA LYS A 3 -13.11 18.34 -15.63
C LYS A 3 -13.80 17.01 -15.95
N ARG A 4 -14.80 16.62 -15.15
CA ARG A 4 -15.61 15.40 -15.31
C ARG A 4 -17.07 15.85 -15.44
N ASN A 5 -17.48 16.16 -16.66
CA ASN A 5 -18.74 16.87 -16.92
C ASN A 5 -19.83 15.97 -17.53
N ILE A 6 -19.50 14.71 -17.82
CA ILE A 6 -20.44 13.75 -18.42
C ILE A 6 -21.01 12.90 -17.29
N SER A 7 -22.33 12.91 -17.14
CA SER A 7 -23.06 12.08 -16.18
C SER A 7 -23.52 10.79 -16.86
N VAL A 8 -23.39 9.66 -16.16
CA VAL A 8 -23.89 8.36 -16.58
C VAL A 8 -24.80 7.82 -15.47
N ILE A 9 -26.06 7.57 -15.80
CA ILE A 9 -27.06 7.06 -14.85
C ILE A 9 -27.25 5.57 -15.10
N THR A 10 -27.06 4.74 -14.07
CA THR A 10 -27.33 3.30 -14.11
C THR A 10 -28.40 2.96 -13.08
N ARG A 11 -29.45 2.24 -13.49
CA ARG A 11 -30.48 1.74 -12.58
C ARG A 11 -30.03 0.38 -12.05
N LEU A 12 -30.05 0.22 -10.73
CA LEU A 12 -29.68 -1.01 -10.05
C LEU A 12 -30.87 -1.55 -9.26
N ASN A 13 -30.96 -2.87 -9.15
CA ASN A 13 -31.84 -3.49 -8.16
C ASN A 13 -31.23 -3.40 -6.74
N LYS A 14 -32.01 -3.76 -5.73
CA LYS A 14 -31.58 -3.67 -4.32
C LYS A 14 -30.34 -4.51 -4.01
N LYS A 15 -30.20 -5.70 -4.61
CA LYS A 15 -29.06 -6.60 -4.37
C LYS A 15 -27.78 -6.04 -5.00
N GLU A 16 -27.86 -5.55 -6.22
CA GLU A 16 -26.75 -4.91 -6.93
C GLU A 16 -26.25 -3.66 -6.19
N GLN A 17 -27.18 -2.82 -5.72
CA GLN A 17 -26.85 -1.62 -4.96
C GLN A 17 -26.13 -1.97 -3.63
N GLN A 18 -26.62 -2.98 -2.91
CA GLN A 18 -25.99 -3.45 -1.68
C GLN A 18 -24.58 -4.01 -1.94
N HIS A 19 -24.42 -4.79 -3.01
CA HIS A 19 -23.14 -5.35 -3.41
C HIS A 19 -22.12 -4.25 -3.77
N LEU A 20 -22.53 -3.29 -4.61
CA LEU A 20 -21.68 -2.15 -4.96
C LEU A 20 -21.28 -1.35 -3.71
N LYS A 21 -22.21 -1.08 -2.79
CA LYS A 21 -21.91 -0.36 -1.55
C LYS A 21 -20.91 -1.11 -0.67
N ALA A 22 -20.99 -2.44 -0.61
CA ALA A 22 -20.04 -3.26 0.13
C ALA A 22 -18.63 -3.19 -0.49
N LEU A 23 -18.52 -3.29 -1.82
CA LEU A 23 -17.25 -3.17 -2.53
C LEU A 23 -16.61 -1.79 -2.35
N VAL A 24 -17.41 -0.73 -2.50
CA VAL A 24 -16.97 0.65 -2.29
C VAL A 24 -16.47 0.84 -0.86
N LYS A 25 -17.23 0.38 0.14
CA LYS A 25 -16.83 0.46 1.55
C LYS A 25 -15.51 -0.26 1.83
N ARG A 26 -15.35 -1.47 1.28
CA ARG A 26 -14.12 -2.27 1.45
C ARG A 26 -12.91 -1.61 0.78
N SER A 27 -13.09 -1.00 -0.39
CA SER A 27 -12.01 -0.32 -1.12
C SER A 27 -11.57 1.01 -0.51
N GLY A 28 -12.37 1.62 0.37
CA GLY A 28 -12.13 2.96 0.91
C GLY A 28 -12.27 4.10 -0.11
N LEU A 29 -12.72 3.81 -1.34
CA LEU A 29 -12.93 4.79 -2.40
C LEU A 29 -14.35 5.36 -2.37
N SER A 30 -14.57 6.48 -3.07
CA SER A 30 -15.93 6.89 -3.42
C SER A 30 -16.50 5.98 -4.52
N GLN A 31 -17.83 5.87 -4.59
CA GLN A 31 -18.48 5.04 -5.60
C GLN A 31 -18.06 5.41 -7.03
N GLU A 32 -17.96 6.69 -7.34
CA GLU A 32 -17.50 7.13 -8.66
C GLU A 32 -16.02 6.77 -8.91
N ALA A 33 -15.16 6.85 -7.89
CA ALA A 33 -13.78 6.42 -8.04
C ALA A 33 -13.69 4.92 -8.32
N TYR A 34 -14.47 4.12 -7.58
CA TYR A 34 -14.56 2.68 -7.80
C TYR A 34 -14.99 2.33 -9.22
N ILE A 35 -16.09 2.92 -9.71
CA ILE A 35 -16.58 2.70 -11.08
C ILE A 35 -15.54 3.13 -12.12
N ARG A 36 -14.87 4.27 -11.92
CA ARG A 36 -13.81 4.73 -12.84
C ARG A 36 -12.62 3.76 -12.90
N HIS A 37 -12.27 3.12 -11.77
CA HIS A 37 -11.26 2.07 -11.76
C HIS A 37 -11.71 0.87 -12.60
N LEU A 38 -12.96 0.42 -12.44
CA LEU A 38 -13.52 -0.67 -13.24
C LEU A 38 -13.53 -0.36 -14.74
N ILE A 39 -13.91 0.86 -15.14
CA ILE A 39 -13.87 1.31 -16.55
C ILE A 39 -12.45 1.23 -17.11
N ASN A 40 -11.42 1.49 -16.29
CA ASN A 40 -10.02 1.38 -16.67
C ASN A 40 -9.47 -0.05 -16.58
N GLY A 41 -10.31 -1.06 -16.35
CA GLY A 41 -9.91 -2.48 -16.24
C GLY A 41 -9.20 -2.83 -14.93
N VAL A 42 -9.33 -2.01 -13.89
CA VAL A 42 -8.70 -2.25 -12.58
C VAL A 42 -9.77 -2.51 -11.53
N ILE A 43 -9.68 -3.61 -10.80
CA ILE A 43 -10.48 -3.82 -9.59
C ILE A 43 -9.71 -3.22 -8.41
N PRO A 44 -10.26 -2.20 -7.71
CA PRO A 44 -9.63 -1.71 -6.49
C PRO A 44 -9.54 -2.80 -5.44
N ASN A 45 -8.36 -2.97 -4.85
CA ASN A 45 -8.18 -3.84 -3.70
C ASN A 45 -8.97 -3.32 -2.50
N ASP A 46 -9.22 -4.21 -1.55
CA ASP A 46 -9.64 -3.80 -0.21
C ASP A 46 -8.59 -2.87 0.39
N ALA A 47 -9.05 -1.87 1.13
CA ALA A 47 -8.16 -1.03 1.91
C ALA A 47 -7.34 -1.92 2.86
N PRO A 48 -6.01 -1.72 2.94
CA PRO A 48 -5.19 -2.47 3.89
C PRO A 48 -5.73 -2.31 5.31
N SER A 49 -5.67 -3.38 6.10
CA SER A 49 -6.07 -3.33 7.51
C SER A 49 -5.32 -2.20 8.24
N PRO A 50 -5.95 -1.50 9.20
CA PRO A 50 -5.23 -0.58 10.09
C PRO A 50 -3.97 -1.20 10.71
N ASP A 51 -3.97 -2.50 10.97
CA ASP A 51 -2.81 -3.22 11.51
C ASP A 51 -1.63 -3.30 10.54
N TYR A 52 -1.87 -3.29 9.23
CA TYR A 52 -0.81 -3.18 8.23
C TYR A 52 -0.06 -1.85 8.39
N PHE A 53 -0.78 -0.75 8.54
CA PHE A 53 -0.16 0.57 8.74
C PHE A 53 0.59 0.65 10.07
N ARG A 54 0.09 0.01 11.13
CA ARG A 54 0.80 -0.11 12.41
C ARG A 54 2.10 -0.89 12.24
N MET A 55 2.06 -2.06 11.59
CA MET A 55 3.24 -2.86 11.30
C MET A 55 4.30 -2.10 10.49
N MET A 56 3.89 -1.39 9.44
CA MET A 56 4.81 -0.61 8.61
C MET A 56 5.47 0.53 9.38
N LYS A 57 4.76 1.14 10.34
CA LYS A 57 5.34 2.14 11.23
C LYS A 57 6.40 1.53 12.15
N GLU A 58 6.13 0.36 12.73
CA GLU A 58 7.11 -0.35 13.57
C GLU A 58 8.36 -0.74 12.76
N LEU A 59 8.19 -1.26 11.54
CA LEU A 59 9.30 -1.58 10.65
C LEU A 59 10.17 -0.35 10.34
N HIS A 60 9.56 0.82 10.14
CA HIS A 60 10.29 2.06 9.94
C HIS A 60 11.10 2.48 11.18
N VAL A 61 10.52 2.34 12.38
CA VAL A 61 11.23 2.62 13.65
C VAL A 61 12.42 1.68 13.82
N ILE A 62 12.24 0.38 13.56
CA ILE A 62 13.31 -0.62 13.63
C ILE A 62 14.43 -0.28 12.65
N GLY A 63 14.10 0.05 11.40
CA GLY A 63 15.08 0.46 10.39
C GLY A 63 15.89 1.69 10.82
N ASN A 64 15.24 2.70 11.39
CA ASN A 64 15.93 3.88 11.92
C ASN A 64 16.86 3.56 13.08
N ASN A 65 16.44 2.67 13.99
CA ASN A 65 17.28 2.25 15.11
C ASN A 65 18.52 1.48 14.62
N LEU A 66 18.35 0.58 13.64
CA LEU A 66 19.46 -0.15 13.01
C LEU A 66 20.46 0.81 12.34
N ASN A 67 19.96 1.82 11.62
CA ASN A 67 20.81 2.83 10.98
C ASN A 67 21.62 3.66 11.98
N GLN A 68 21.02 4.00 13.13
CA GLN A 68 21.72 4.70 14.21
C GLN A 68 22.82 3.84 14.84
N ILE A 69 22.55 2.54 15.07
CA ILE A 69 23.55 1.60 15.61
C ILE A 69 24.71 1.47 14.64
N ALA A 70 24.44 1.27 13.35
CA ALA A 70 25.46 1.16 12.33
C ALA A 70 26.30 2.43 12.20
N SER A 71 25.68 3.62 12.25
CA SER A 71 26.40 4.90 12.23
C SER A 71 27.33 5.06 13.43
N LYS A 72 26.90 4.64 14.63
CA LYS A 72 27.76 4.67 15.82
C LYS A 72 28.92 3.67 15.71
N ALA A 73 28.62 2.46 15.25
CA ALA A 73 29.58 1.37 15.15
C ALA A 73 30.60 1.59 14.01
N HIS A 74 30.19 2.23 12.90
CA HIS A 74 31.07 2.69 11.84
C HIS A 74 32.08 3.73 12.34
N ARG A 75 31.63 4.73 13.13
CA ARG A 75 32.54 5.71 13.76
C ARG A 75 33.57 5.08 14.69
N LEU A 76 33.23 3.93 15.27
CA LEU A 76 34.10 3.16 16.16
C LEU A 76 34.95 2.12 15.40
N ASN A 77 34.88 2.05 14.07
CA ASN A 77 35.56 1.07 13.21
C ASN A 77 35.31 -0.41 13.62
N VAL A 78 34.14 -0.71 14.18
CA VAL A 78 33.80 -2.06 14.69
C VAL A 78 32.85 -2.84 13.79
N ILE A 79 32.52 -2.36 12.58
CA ILE A 79 31.64 -3.08 11.64
C ILE A 79 32.25 -3.20 10.25
N ASP A 80 31.96 -4.32 9.59
CA ASP A 80 32.09 -4.45 8.15
C ASP A 80 30.95 -3.70 7.45
N VAL A 81 31.29 -2.59 6.80
CA VAL A 81 30.34 -1.72 6.10
C VAL A 81 29.69 -2.44 4.91
N GLN A 82 30.42 -3.33 4.23
CA GLN A 82 29.88 -4.04 3.07
C GLN A 82 28.85 -5.08 3.47
N GLU A 83 29.07 -5.79 4.59
CA GLU A 83 28.10 -6.75 5.12
C GLU A 83 26.83 -6.05 5.63
N TYR A 84 27.00 -4.91 6.30
CA TYR A 84 25.88 -4.06 6.73
C TYR A 84 25.04 -3.57 5.54
N ASP A 85 25.67 -3.02 4.50
CA ASP A 85 24.96 -2.53 3.33
C ASP A 85 24.15 -3.62 2.62
N LYS A 86 24.68 -4.86 2.58
CA LYS A 86 23.96 -6.03 2.04
C LYS A 86 22.70 -6.32 2.86
N ALA A 87 22.80 -6.33 4.18
CA ALA A 87 21.67 -6.56 5.08
C ALA A 87 20.59 -5.47 4.95
N VAL A 88 20.98 -4.19 4.86
CA VAL A 88 20.04 -3.08 4.66
C VAL A 88 19.30 -3.20 3.34
N ARG A 89 20.00 -3.47 2.24
CA ARG A 89 19.36 -3.67 0.92
C ARG A 89 18.38 -4.84 0.93
N LEU A 90 18.70 -5.93 1.63
CA LEU A 90 17.79 -7.07 1.77
C LEU A 90 16.54 -6.69 2.58
N PHE A 91 16.71 -5.93 3.66
CA PHE A 91 15.60 -5.41 4.46
C PHE A 91 14.68 -4.52 3.63
N GLU A 92 15.23 -3.52 2.93
CA GLU A 92 14.48 -2.61 2.06
C GLU A 92 13.71 -3.38 0.97
N LYS A 93 14.36 -4.36 0.35
CA LYS A 93 13.71 -5.23 -0.64
C LYS A 93 12.53 -5.97 -0.03
N THR A 94 12.70 -6.56 1.15
CA THR A 94 11.65 -7.32 1.85
C THR A 94 10.46 -6.42 2.20
N VAL A 95 10.72 -5.22 2.72
CA VAL A 95 9.66 -4.22 3.00
C VAL A 95 8.90 -3.84 1.73
N LYS A 96 9.61 -3.68 0.61
CA LYS A 96 9.01 -3.38 -0.68
C LYS A 96 8.16 -4.54 -1.20
N ASP A 97 8.62 -5.78 -1.05
CA ASP A 97 7.87 -6.96 -1.46
C ASP A 97 6.59 -7.13 -0.64
N ILE A 98 6.64 -6.90 0.68
CA ILE A 98 5.45 -6.85 1.56
C ILE A 98 4.48 -5.76 1.08
N THR A 99 5.00 -4.56 0.82
CA THR A 99 4.18 -3.43 0.34
C THR A 99 3.48 -3.76 -0.98
N ASN A 100 4.22 -4.37 -1.92
CA ASN A 100 3.67 -4.75 -3.21
C ASN A 100 2.58 -5.82 -3.08
N ALA A 101 2.78 -6.81 -2.20
CA ALA A 101 1.80 -7.88 -1.96
C ALA A 101 0.49 -7.35 -1.37
N VAL A 102 0.54 -6.28 -0.58
CA VAL A 102 -0.63 -5.72 0.11
C VAL A 102 -1.32 -4.63 -0.72
N ILE A 103 -0.56 -3.75 -1.37
CA ILE A 103 -1.11 -2.53 -1.98
C ILE A 103 -1.43 -2.70 -3.47
N THR A 104 -0.69 -3.54 -4.22
CA THR A 104 -0.78 -3.55 -5.69
C THR A 104 -2.14 -4.10 -6.15
N PRO A 105 -2.94 -3.32 -6.91
CA PRO A 105 -4.22 -3.78 -7.41
C PRO A 105 -4.05 -4.98 -8.33
N LYS A 106 -4.91 -6.00 -8.19
CA LYS A 106 -5.01 -7.05 -9.20
C LYS A 106 -5.55 -6.44 -10.49
N LYS A 107 -4.79 -6.54 -11.58
CA LYS A 107 -5.29 -6.25 -12.93
C LYS A 107 -6.09 -7.45 -13.42
N TYR A 108 -7.15 -7.18 -14.20
CA TYR A 108 -7.85 -8.20 -14.98
C TYR A 108 -6.92 -8.86 -16.00
#